data_AF-A0A4Y2LX79-F1
#
_entry.id   AF-A0A4Y2LX79-F1
#
_cell.length_a   1.000
_cell.length_b   1.000
_cell.length_c   1.000
_cell.angle_alpha   90.00
_cell.angle_beta   90.00
_cell.angle_gamma   90.00
#
_symmetry.space_group_name_H-M   'P 1'
#
loop_
_entity.id
_entity.type
_entity.pdbx_description
1 polymer ?
#
loop_
_entity_poly.entity_id
_entity_poly.type
_entity_poly.pdbx_seq_one_letter_code
_entity_poly.pdbx_strand_id
1 'polypeptide(L)'
;MGGRCVVKLPWKKNRTLSSDNYVSLQRLKSLQKFKNTDFQNIYMELMQDYIDKNQVEFAPETPVNKSRTFYLLHHVVKQQKNQNVKYRTVFDVSSHSPGHPSLNEVLEKGPNLLPEILATLLCFRLYKQAIICNGSQVFQQLTLREEDRDATRFLWFRIEKDADEKTHLLNDILIYRFSRLPFGLSLGPFLLSASLSQN
;
A
#
# COMPACT_ATOMS: atom_id res chain seq x y z
N MET A 1 14.43 23.11 0.80
CA MET A 1 14.98 21.75 0.60
C MET A 1 13.96 20.75 1.14
N GLY A 2 13.15 20.14 0.27
CA GLY A 2 12.06 19.23 0.67
C GLY A 2 12.56 17.80 0.84
N GLY A 3 13.18 17.49 1.97
CA GLY A 3 13.61 16.13 2.29
C GLY A 3 12.40 15.27 2.67
N ARG A 4 12.15 14.19 1.92
CA ARG A 4 11.14 13.18 2.30
C ARG A 4 11.68 12.33 3.45
N CYS A 5 10.85 12.04 4.44
CA CYS A 5 11.21 11.18 5.57
C CYS A 5 11.37 9.73 5.09
N VAL A 6 12.50 9.11 5.41
CA VAL A 6 12.78 7.69 5.14
C VAL A 6 12.45 6.89 6.38
N VAL A 7 11.59 5.88 6.24
CA VAL A 7 11.13 5.03 7.33
C VAL A 7 11.56 3.57 7.11
N LYS A 8 11.76 2.87 8.22
CA LYS A 8 11.99 1.42 8.25
C LYS A 8 10.75 0.72 8.79
N LEU A 9 10.48 -0.49 8.30
CA LEU A 9 9.46 -1.33 8.89
C LEU A 9 9.98 -1.87 10.23
N PRO A 10 9.23 -1.76 11.34
CA PRO A 10 9.66 -2.26 12.64
C PRO A 10 9.36 -3.76 12.74
N TRP A 11 10.33 -4.57 12.33
CA TRP A 11 10.24 -6.02 12.35
C TRP A 11 10.28 -6.58 13.79
N LYS A 12 9.40 -7.55 14.08
CA LYS A 12 9.50 -8.35 15.30
C LYS A 12 10.79 -9.18 15.28
N LYS A 13 11.43 -9.32 16.44
CA LYS A 13 12.65 -10.12 16.57
C LYS A 13 12.42 -11.58 16.14
N ASN A 14 13.40 -12.15 15.43
CA ASN A 14 13.44 -13.55 14.99
C ASN A 14 12.27 -14.00 14.09
N ARG A 15 11.57 -13.06 13.43
CA ARG A 15 10.54 -13.38 12.43
C ARG A 15 11.09 -13.17 11.03
N THR A 16 10.89 -14.17 10.18
CA THR A 16 11.13 -14.08 8.74
C THR A 16 9.78 -14.01 8.04
N LEU A 17 9.77 -13.33 6.90
CA LEU A 17 8.64 -13.23 6.00
C LEU A 17 9.16 -13.61 4.62
N SER A 18 8.91 -14.85 4.22
CA SER A 18 9.26 -15.35 2.90
C SER A 18 8.03 -16.04 2.35
N SER A 19 7.35 -15.37 1.42
CA SER A 19 6.25 -15.97 0.67
C SER A 19 6.66 -16.20 -0.79
N ASP A 20 6.12 -17.26 -1.40
CA ASP A 20 6.07 -17.36 -2.84
C ASP A 20 5.03 -16.38 -3.43
N ASN A 21 4.97 -16.33 -4.75
CA ASN A 21 4.02 -15.51 -5.50
C ASN A 21 2.83 -16.32 -6.05
N TYR A 22 2.71 -17.60 -5.72
CA TYR A 22 1.76 -18.52 -6.37
C TYR A 22 0.31 -18.09 -6.14
N VAL A 23 -0.05 -17.84 -4.89
CA VAL A 23 -1.42 -17.42 -4.51
C VAL A 23 -1.78 -16.08 -5.17
N SER A 24 -0.84 -15.14 -5.16
CA SER A 24 -1.02 -13.81 -5.74
C SER A 24 -1.19 -13.86 -7.25
N LEU A 25 -0.44 -14.73 -7.94
CA LEU A 25 -0.60 -14.98 -9.36
C LEU A 25 -1.97 -15.60 -9.71
N GLN A 26 -2.45 -16.57 -8.93
CA GLN A 26 -3.76 -17.19 -9.15
C GLN A 26 -4.90 -16.18 -8.99
N ARG A 27 -4.81 -15.29 -7.98
CA ARG A 27 -5.78 -14.20 -7.81
C ARG A 27 -5.75 -13.23 -9.00
N LEU A 28 -4.56 -12.84 -9.46
CA LEU A 28 -4.43 -11.93 -10.62
C LEU A 28 -5.01 -12.53 -11.90
N LYS A 29 -4.72 -13.81 -12.19
CA LYS A 29 -5.30 -14.52 -13.35
C LYS A 29 -6.82 -14.61 -13.28
N SER A 30 -7.38 -14.72 -12.07
CA SER A 30 -8.82 -14.73 -11.87
C SER A 30 -9.46 -13.37 -12.18
N LEU A 31 -8.75 -12.26 -11.94
CA LEU A 31 -9.19 -10.92 -12.34
C LEU A 31 -9.25 -10.77 -13.87
N GLN A 32 -8.30 -11.36 -14.61
CA GLN A 32 -8.30 -11.31 -16.09
C GLN A 32 -9.52 -12.01 -16.69
N LYS A 33 -10.03 -13.07 -16.05
CA LYS A 33 -11.24 -13.79 -16.47
C LYS A 33 -12.52 -12.96 -16.28
N PHE A 34 -12.45 -11.86 -15.53
CA PHE A 34 -13.59 -11.00 -15.26
C PHE A 34 -13.89 -10.13 -16.48
N LYS A 35 -14.98 -10.44 -17.22
CA LYS A 35 -15.30 -9.82 -18.52
C LYS A 35 -15.86 -8.39 -18.48
N ASN A 36 -15.90 -7.75 -17.31
CA ASN A 36 -16.44 -6.40 -17.19
C ASN A 36 -15.36 -5.37 -17.58
N THR A 37 -15.49 -4.79 -18.78
CA THR A 37 -14.55 -3.82 -19.35
C THR A 37 -14.43 -2.55 -18.50
N ASP A 38 -15.55 -2.07 -17.93
CA ASP A 38 -15.54 -0.84 -17.12
C ASP A 38 -14.78 -1.07 -15.82
N PHE A 39 -14.97 -2.21 -15.17
CA PHE A 39 -14.24 -2.57 -13.95
C PHE A 39 -12.75 -2.74 -14.22
N GLN A 40 -12.37 -3.34 -15.36
CA GLN A 40 -10.97 -3.46 -15.76
C GLN A 40 -10.32 -2.09 -16.00
N ASN A 41 -11.01 -1.18 -16.68
CA ASN A 41 -10.53 0.19 -16.90
C ASN A 41 -10.34 0.94 -15.58
N ILE A 42 -11.31 0.86 -14.67
CA ILE A 42 -11.19 1.46 -13.32
C ILE A 42 -9.99 0.90 -12.58
N TYR A 43 -9.77 -0.43 -12.63
CA TYR A 43 -8.62 -1.05 -11.97
C TYR A 43 -7.31 -0.55 -12.58
N MET A 44 -7.23 -0.51 -13.91
CA MET A 44 -6.07 -0.02 -14.65
C MET A 44 -5.73 1.42 -14.28
N GLU A 45 -6.71 2.33 -14.28
CA GLU A 45 -6.54 3.73 -13.88
C GLU A 45 -6.02 3.84 -12.44
N LEU A 46 -6.58 3.06 -11.52
CA LEU A 46 -6.14 3.05 -10.11
C LEU A 46 -4.69 2.57 -9.98
N MET A 47 -4.28 1.54 -10.72
CA MET A 47 -2.90 1.04 -10.67
C MET A 47 -1.92 1.98 -11.36
N GLN A 48 -2.33 2.61 -12.46
CA GLN A 48 -1.54 3.63 -13.15
C GLN A 48 -1.30 4.84 -12.22
N ASP A 49 -2.28 5.24 -11.41
CA ASP A 49 -2.13 6.31 -10.43
C ASP A 49 -1.00 6.05 -9.41
N TYR A 50 -0.84 4.80 -8.95
CA TYR A 50 0.28 4.42 -8.06
C TYR A 50 1.64 4.56 -8.76
N ILE A 51 1.70 4.21 -10.06
CA ILE A 51 2.92 4.28 -10.87
C ILE A 51 3.28 5.75 -11.14
N ASP A 52 2.34 6.53 -11.66
CA ASP A 52 2.54 7.94 -12.03
C ASP A 52 2.92 8.80 -10.81
N LYS A 53 2.39 8.45 -9.63
CA LYS A 53 2.75 9.11 -8.36
C LYS A 53 4.06 8.61 -7.74
N ASN A 54 4.80 7.72 -8.41
CA ASN A 54 6.04 7.12 -7.91
C ASN A 54 5.85 6.51 -6.51
N GLN A 55 4.72 5.83 -6.28
CA GLN A 55 4.42 5.11 -5.04
C GLN A 55 4.92 3.67 -5.09
N VAL A 56 4.97 3.12 -6.30
CA VAL A 56 5.43 1.77 -6.60
C VAL A 56 6.52 1.84 -7.66
N GLU A 57 7.37 0.82 -7.68
CA GLU A 57 8.45 0.64 -8.65
C GLU A 57 8.53 -0.83 -9.06
N PHE A 58 9.24 -1.13 -10.14
CA PHE A 58 9.55 -2.51 -10.49
C PHE A 58 10.40 -3.15 -9.39
N ALA A 59 10.02 -4.35 -8.98
CA ALA A 59 10.83 -5.13 -8.07
C ALA A 59 12.04 -5.73 -8.81
N PRO A 60 13.23 -5.78 -8.19
CA PRO A 60 14.36 -6.48 -8.77
C PRO A 60 14.07 -7.98 -8.85
N GLU A 61 14.61 -8.63 -9.89
CA GLU A 61 14.47 -10.08 -10.10
C GLU A 61 14.88 -10.86 -8.86
N THR A 62 16.01 -10.48 -8.27
CA THR A 62 16.47 -10.99 -6.98
C THR A 62 16.06 -10.05 -5.86
N PRO A 63 15.35 -10.54 -4.82
CA PRO A 63 15.07 -9.73 -3.64
C PRO A 63 16.34 -9.27 -2.95
N VAL A 64 16.35 -8.01 -2.53
CA VAL A 64 17.40 -7.40 -1.70
C VAL A 64 17.50 -8.17 -0.38
N ASN A 65 16.36 -8.58 0.18
CA ASN A 65 16.31 -9.45 1.35
C ASN A 65 15.28 -10.57 1.17
N LYS A 66 15.76 -11.77 0.86
CA LYS A 66 14.92 -12.98 0.69
C LYS A 66 14.10 -13.33 1.94
N SER A 67 14.60 -13.01 3.13
CA SER A 67 13.90 -13.27 4.40
C SER A 67 12.84 -12.23 4.76
N ARG A 68 12.67 -11.20 3.92
CA ARG A 68 11.67 -10.13 4.04
C ARG A 68 10.98 -9.89 2.70
N THR A 69 10.57 -10.98 2.04
CA THR A 69 9.90 -10.96 0.76
C THR A 69 8.45 -11.43 0.92
N PHE A 70 7.50 -10.59 0.49
CA PHE A 70 6.08 -10.92 0.59
C PHE A 70 5.28 -10.37 -0.59
N TYR A 71 4.35 -11.18 -1.10
CA TYR A 71 3.51 -10.84 -2.25
C TYR A 71 2.09 -10.49 -1.81
N LEU A 72 1.82 -9.20 -1.64
CA LEU A 72 0.52 -8.64 -1.32
C LEU A 72 -0.53 -9.02 -2.36
N LEU A 73 -1.69 -9.42 -1.85
CA LEU A 73 -2.89 -9.62 -2.65
C LEU A 73 -3.60 -8.28 -2.78
N HIS A 74 -4.19 -7.98 -3.92
CA HIS A 74 -4.90 -6.72 -4.11
C HIS A 74 -6.22 -6.89 -4.85
N HIS A 75 -7.19 -6.04 -4.53
CA HIS A 75 -8.51 -6.00 -5.14
C HIS A 75 -9.07 -4.57 -5.13
N VAL A 76 -9.99 -4.27 -6.05
CA VAL A 76 -10.70 -2.98 -6.06
C VAL A 76 -11.97 -3.10 -5.24
N VAL A 77 -12.19 -2.13 -4.35
CA VAL A 77 -13.44 -1.98 -3.61
C VAL A 77 -14.19 -0.73 -4.07
N LYS A 78 -15.51 -0.87 -4.21
CA LYS A 78 -16.42 0.24 -4.46
C LYS A 78 -16.87 0.81 -3.12
N GLN A 79 -16.60 2.09 -2.88
CA GLN A 79 -17.12 2.84 -1.74
C GLN A 79 -18.17 3.83 -2.23
N GLN A 80 -19.42 3.62 -1.83
CA GLN A 80 -20.52 4.52 -2.15
C GLN A 80 -20.89 5.33 -0.91
N LYS A 81 -20.81 6.66 -1.01
CA LYS A 81 -21.27 7.59 0.01
C LYS A 81 -22.25 8.56 -0.63
N ASN A 82 -23.53 8.41 -0.30
CA ASN A 82 -24.64 9.13 -0.93
C ASN A 82 -24.62 8.91 -2.45
N GLN A 83 -24.58 10.00 -3.23
CA GLN A 83 -24.50 9.99 -4.70
C GLN A 83 -23.07 9.82 -5.24
N ASN A 84 -22.04 9.88 -4.39
CA ASN A 84 -20.65 9.76 -4.83
C ASN A 84 -20.16 8.32 -4.72
N VAL A 85 -19.74 7.76 -5.86
CA VAL A 85 -19.05 6.47 -5.94
C VAL A 85 -17.56 6.72 -6.09
N LYS A 86 -16.76 6.12 -5.21
CA LYS A 86 -15.30 6.14 -5.31
C LYS A 86 -14.76 4.71 -5.30
N TYR A 87 -13.83 4.42 -6.21
CA TYR A 87 -13.12 3.16 -6.24
C TYR A 87 -11.73 3.33 -5.62
N ARG A 88 -11.23 2.27 -4.99
CA ARG A 88 -9.85 2.23 -4.47
C ARG A 88 -9.30 0.81 -4.54
N THR A 89 -8.01 0.69 -4.82
CA THR A 89 -7.26 -0.56 -4.67
C THR A 89 -6.94 -0.78 -3.20
N VAL A 90 -7.24 -1.97 -2.68
CA VAL A 90 -6.90 -2.42 -1.34
C VAL A 90 -5.82 -3.48 -1.47
N PHE A 91 -4.70 -3.28 -0.76
CA PHE A 91 -3.65 -4.27 -0.60
C PHE A 91 -3.84 -5.00 0.72
N ASP A 92 -3.98 -6.32 0.65
CA ASP A 92 -4.26 -7.19 1.78
C ASP A 92 -2.96 -7.62 2.47
N VAL A 93 -2.56 -6.80 3.44
CA VAL A 93 -1.39 -7.01 4.31
C VAL A 93 -1.61 -8.06 5.41
N SER A 94 -2.84 -8.53 5.58
CA SER A 94 -3.21 -9.56 6.55
C SER A 94 -3.35 -10.94 5.92
N SER A 95 -3.30 -11.03 4.59
CA SER A 95 -3.28 -12.30 3.89
C SER A 95 -2.06 -13.13 4.27
N HIS A 96 -2.23 -14.45 4.33
CA HIS A 96 -1.15 -15.40 4.52
C HIS A 96 -1.56 -16.79 4.02
N SER A 97 -0.56 -17.61 3.68
CA SER A 97 -0.76 -19.04 3.41
C SER A 97 -0.95 -19.79 4.74
N PRO A 98 -1.64 -20.95 4.75
CA PRO A 98 -1.71 -21.79 5.93
C PRO A 98 -0.31 -22.12 6.45
N GLY A 99 -0.06 -21.89 7.75
CA GLY A 99 1.24 -22.12 8.39
C GLY A 99 2.30 -21.04 8.17
N HIS A 100 2.01 -19.99 7.41
CA HIS A 100 2.91 -18.83 7.23
C HIS A 100 2.32 -17.57 7.88
N PRO A 101 3.16 -16.67 8.42
CA PRO A 101 2.66 -15.43 9.02
C PRO A 101 2.29 -14.39 7.95
N SER A 102 1.38 -13.49 8.28
CA SER A 102 1.08 -12.30 7.46
C SER A 102 2.10 -11.18 7.68
N LEU A 103 2.13 -10.19 6.79
CA LEU A 103 2.98 -9.01 6.95
C LEU A 103 2.65 -8.27 8.26
N ASN A 104 1.38 -8.12 8.62
CA ASN A 104 1.00 -7.51 9.90
C ASN A 104 1.46 -8.31 11.12
N GLU A 105 1.57 -9.63 11.04
CA GLU A 105 1.98 -10.46 12.17
C GLU A 105 3.48 -10.40 12.47
N VAL A 106 4.31 -10.18 11.44
CA VAL A 106 5.77 -10.08 11.60
C VAL A 106 6.25 -8.66 11.91
N LEU A 107 5.38 -7.67 11.77
CA LEU A 107 5.66 -6.29 12.12
C LEU A 107 5.16 -5.96 13.52
N GLU A 108 5.94 -5.19 14.28
CA GLU A 108 5.49 -4.59 15.52
C GLU A 108 4.35 -3.62 15.21
N LYS A 109 3.30 -3.51 16.03
CA LYS A 109 2.23 -2.53 15.77
C LYS A 109 2.61 -1.11 16.20
N GLY A 110 3.61 -1.00 17.07
CA GLY A 110 3.94 0.22 17.82
C GLY A 110 2.87 0.57 18.88
N PRO A 111 3.19 1.48 19.82
CA PRO A 111 2.19 2.06 20.71
C PRO A 111 1.12 2.81 19.92
N ASN A 112 -0.12 2.81 20.42
CA ASN A 112 -1.18 3.60 19.82
C ASN A 112 -0.93 5.09 20.11
N LEU A 113 -0.35 5.81 19.14
CA LEU A 113 -0.08 7.24 19.23
C LEU A 113 -1.26 8.10 18.73
N LEU A 114 -2.40 7.49 18.38
CA LEU A 114 -3.59 8.26 18.07
C LEU A 114 -4.05 8.95 19.36
N PRO A 115 -4.23 10.29 19.36
CA PRO A 115 -4.79 10.97 20.51
C PRO A 115 -6.13 10.33 20.84
N GLU A 116 -6.42 10.16 22.13
CA GLU A 116 -7.70 9.60 22.55
C GLU A 116 -8.83 10.37 21.87
N ILE A 117 -9.78 9.64 21.28
CA ILE A 117 -10.89 10.24 20.53
C ILE A 117 -11.60 11.27 21.42
N LEU A 118 -11.77 10.96 22.70
CA LEU A 118 -12.36 11.85 23.69
C LEU A 118 -11.54 13.13 23.88
N ALA A 119 -10.22 13.01 24.12
CA ALA A 119 -9.34 14.16 24.26
C ALA A 119 -9.33 15.04 22.99
N THR A 120 -9.32 14.41 21.82
CA THR A 120 -9.40 15.10 20.53
C THR A 120 -10.71 15.88 20.40
N LEU A 121 -11.85 15.25 20.68
CA LEU A 121 -13.16 15.90 20.64
C LEU A 121 -13.28 17.05 21.64
N LEU A 122 -12.69 16.92 22.83
CA LEU A 122 -12.64 17.99 23.82
C LEU A 122 -11.82 19.18 23.33
N CYS A 123 -10.62 18.96 22.78
CA CYS A 123 -9.81 20.02 22.16
C CYS A 123 -10.56 20.71 21.00
N PHE A 124 -11.23 19.93 20.14
CA PHE A 124 -12.06 20.48 19.06
C PHE A 124 -13.18 21.40 19.56
N ARG A 125 -13.74 21.13 20.76
CA ARG A 125 -14.77 21.98 21.37
C ARG A 125 -14.21 23.20 22.11
N LEU A 126 -12.96 23.16 22.55
CA LEU A 126 -12.33 24.26 23.29
C LEU A 126 -11.90 25.41 22.38
N TYR A 127 -11.53 25.13 21.12
CA TYR A 127 -11.07 26.16 20.19
C TYR A 127 -12.18 26.61 19.23
N LYS A 128 -12.26 27.92 18.98
CA LYS A 128 -13.28 28.55 18.11
C LYS A 128 -13.18 28.12 16.65
N GLN A 129 -12.00 27.65 16.23
CA GLN A 129 -11.71 27.24 14.86
C GLN A 129 -10.92 25.93 14.90
N ALA A 130 -11.29 24.99 14.03
CA ALA A 130 -10.60 23.73 13.90
C ALA A 130 -10.25 23.46 12.44
N ILE A 131 -9.01 23.01 12.20
CA ILE A 131 -8.52 22.65 10.88
C ILE A 131 -8.51 21.14 10.78
N ILE A 132 -9.22 20.60 9.79
CA ILE A 132 -9.26 19.16 9.50
C ILE A 132 -8.44 18.93 8.24
N CYS A 133 -7.41 18.08 8.35
CA CYS A 133 -6.60 17.65 7.21
C CYS A 133 -6.75 16.15 6.98
N ASN A 134 -6.78 15.72 5.72
CA ASN A 134 -6.84 14.30 5.39
C ASN A 134 -5.43 13.68 5.42
N GLY A 135 -5.19 12.79 6.40
CA GLY A 135 -3.90 12.11 6.59
C GLY A 135 -3.52 11.12 5.48
N SER A 136 -4.42 10.76 4.56
CA SER A 136 -4.14 9.77 3.52
C SER A 136 -2.98 10.17 2.59
N GLN A 137 -2.78 11.47 2.37
CA GLN A 137 -1.69 11.99 1.54
C GLN A 137 -0.34 11.99 2.26
N VAL A 138 -0.30 11.92 3.59
CA VAL A 138 0.96 12.03 4.34
C VAL A 138 1.75 10.73 4.27
N PHE A 139 1.07 9.57 4.18
CA PHE A 139 1.73 8.28 3.93
C PHE A 139 2.52 8.26 2.61
N GLN A 140 2.07 9.02 1.60
CA GLN A 140 2.76 9.14 0.32
C GLN A 140 4.07 9.93 0.41
N GLN A 141 4.27 10.70 1.48
CA GLN A 141 5.53 11.42 1.74
C GLN A 141 6.57 10.54 2.46
N LEU A 142 6.16 9.41 3.05
CA LEU A 142 7.05 8.48 3.73
C LEU A 142 7.65 7.50 2.73
N THR A 143 8.98 7.50 2.66
CA THR A 143 9.74 6.63 1.76
C THR A 143 10.17 5.38 2.50
N LEU A 144 9.87 4.20 1.96
CA LEU A 144 10.35 2.95 2.51
C LEU A 144 11.84 2.78 2.21
N ARG A 145 12.60 2.38 3.23
CA ARG A 145 13.98 1.94 3.06
C ARG A 145 14.02 0.73 2.13
N GLU A 146 15.00 0.71 1.24
CA GLU A 146 15.11 -0.28 0.16
C GLU A 146 15.09 -1.73 0.68
N GLU A 147 15.73 -1.99 1.82
CA GLU A 147 15.80 -3.29 2.49
C GLU A 147 14.42 -3.87 2.89
N ASP A 148 13.40 -3.02 2.99
CA ASP A 148 12.05 -3.38 3.44
C ASP A 148 11.03 -3.37 2.29
N ARG A 149 11.38 -2.85 1.10
CA ARG A 149 10.44 -2.73 -0.03
C ARG A 149 9.96 -4.08 -0.53
N ASP A 150 10.82 -5.10 -0.48
CA ASP A 150 10.47 -6.45 -0.93
C ASP A 150 9.39 -7.13 -0.07
N ALA A 151 9.10 -6.60 1.12
CA ALA A 151 7.97 -7.01 1.96
C ALA A 151 6.61 -6.55 1.43
N THR A 152 6.60 -5.76 0.36
CA THR A 152 5.41 -5.13 -0.21
C THR A 152 5.27 -5.42 -1.71
N ARG A 153 5.83 -6.55 -2.18
CA ARG A 153 5.72 -6.93 -3.59
C ARG A 153 4.27 -7.23 -3.94
N PHE A 154 3.90 -7.04 -5.19
CA PHE A 154 2.63 -7.49 -5.75
C PHE A 154 2.78 -7.73 -7.25
N LEU A 155 1.86 -8.50 -7.84
CA LEU A 155 1.88 -8.80 -9.27
C LEU A 155 0.88 -7.92 -9.98
N TRP A 156 1.28 -7.34 -11.10
CA TRP A 156 0.35 -6.60 -11.94
C TRP A 156 0.73 -6.77 -13.41
N PHE A 157 -0.25 -6.59 -14.29
CA PHE A 157 -0.02 -6.60 -15.73
C PHE A 157 0.90 -5.45 -16.12
N ARG A 158 1.75 -5.68 -17.12
CA ARG A 158 2.51 -4.62 -17.75
C ARG A 158 1.52 -3.64 -18.38
N ILE A 159 1.76 -2.37 -18.13
CA ILE A 159 0.98 -1.28 -18.69
C ILE A 159 1.86 -0.55 -19.72
N GLU A 160 1.32 -0.34 -20.91
CA GLU A 160 1.94 0.50 -21.93
C GLU A 160 1.00 1.65 -22.31
N LYS A 161 1.58 2.82 -22.55
CA LYS A 161 0.85 3.98 -23.07
C LYS A 161 1.12 4.05 -24.57
N ASP A 162 0.05 4.09 -25.36
CA ASP A 162 0.14 4.31 -26.80
C ASP A 162 0.48 5.79 -27.12
N ALA A 163 0.73 6.11 -28.38
CA ALA A 163 0.97 7.45 -28.88
C ALA A 163 -0.15 8.45 -28.51
N ASP A 164 -1.38 7.96 -28.33
CA ASP A 164 -2.56 8.73 -27.90
C ASP A 164 -2.72 8.82 -26.36
N GLU A 165 -1.69 8.49 -25.58
CA GLU A 165 -1.71 8.38 -24.10
C GLU A 165 -2.74 7.38 -23.53
N LYS A 166 -3.35 6.56 -24.39
CA LYS A 166 -4.24 5.49 -23.97
C LYS A 166 -3.43 4.38 -23.31
N THR A 167 -3.92 3.96 -22.15
CA THR A 167 -3.28 2.95 -21.33
C THR A 167 -3.80 1.57 -21.73
N HIS A 168 -2.91 0.64 -22.03
CA HIS A 168 -3.23 -0.73 -22.44
C HIS A 168 -2.58 -1.76 -21.52
N LEU A 169 -3.35 -2.79 -21.15
CA LEU A 169 -2.85 -3.94 -20.40
C LEU A 169 -2.23 -4.96 -21.36
N LEU A 170 -0.98 -5.33 -21.12
CA LEU A 170 -0.36 -6.48 -21.77
C LEU A 170 -0.55 -7.74 -20.93
N ASN A 171 -0.49 -8.90 -21.58
CA ASN A 171 -0.58 -10.21 -20.90
C ASN A 171 0.66 -10.54 -20.05
N ASP A 172 1.73 -9.75 -20.19
CA ASP A 172 2.95 -9.91 -19.41
C ASP A 172 2.73 -9.46 -17.97
N ILE A 173 3.01 -10.34 -17.01
CA ILE A 173 2.86 -10.05 -15.58
C ILE A 173 4.22 -9.63 -15.04
N LEU A 174 4.27 -8.45 -14.41
CA LEU A 174 5.45 -7.90 -13.75
C LEU A 174 5.26 -7.89 -12.24
N ILE A 175 6.38 -7.85 -11.52
CA ILE A 175 6.39 -7.71 -10.06
C ILE A 175 6.72 -6.25 -9.74
N TYR A 176 5.83 -5.62 -9.00
CA TYR A 176 6.01 -4.28 -8.45
C TYR A 176 6.26 -4.39 -6.95
N ARG A 177 6.83 -3.34 -6.35
CA ARG A 177 6.96 -3.17 -4.90
C ARG A 177 6.73 -1.72 -4.52
N PHE A 178 6.29 -1.47 -3.30
CA PHE A 178 6.10 -0.09 -2.85
C PHE A 178 7.44 0.58 -2.52
N SER A 179 7.62 1.79 -3.03
CA SER A 179 8.70 2.70 -2.62
C SER A 179 8.23 3.69 -1.54
N ARG A 180 6.92 3.88 -1.39
CA ARG A 180 6.27 4.67 -0.33
C ARG A 180 5.52 3.78 0.64
N LEU A 181 5.25 4.25 1.85
CA LEU A 181 4.53 3.44 2.83
C LEU A 181 3.09 3.12 2.33
N PRO A 182 2.74 1.85 2.07
CA PRO A 182 1.40 1.52 1.59
C PRO A 182 0.36 1.74 2.68
N PHE A 183 -0.84 2.15 2.26
CA PHE A 183 -1.98 2.27 3.15
C PHE A 183 -2.46 0.88 3.59
N GLY A 184 -2.89 0.75 4.85
CA GLY A 184 -3.43 -0.51 5.40
C GLY A 184 -2.47 -1.28 6.31
N LEU A 185 -1.18 -0.89 6.36
CA LEU A 185 -0.27 -1.40 7.41
C LEU A 185 -0.78 -0.97 8.78
N SER A 186 -0.88 -1.92 9.71
CA SER A 186 -1.35 -1.68 11.09
C SER A 186 -0.51 -0.62 11.84
N LEU A 187 0.72 -0.44 11.40
CA LEU A 187 1.72 0.53 11.84
C LEU A 187 1.63 1.93 11.26
N GLY A 188 0.84 2.13 10.20
CA GLY A 188 0.79 3.41 9.49
C GLY A 188 0.66 4.59 10.45
N PRO A 189 -0.35 4.61 11.35
CA PRO A 189 -0.53 5.69 12.32
C PRO A 189 0.70 5.96 13.20
N PHE A 190 1.41 4.91 13.64
CA PHE A 190 2.61 5.03 14.46
C PHE A 190 3.76 5.67 13.69
N LEU A 191 4.08 5.16 12.50
CA LEU A 191 5.18 5.70 11.67
C LEU A 191 4.93 7.15 11.25
N LEU A 192 3.66 7.50 11.01
CA LEU A 192 3.26 8.87 10.71
C LEU A 192 3.45 9.81 11.90
N SER A 193 3.03 9.40 13.10
CA SER A 193 3.20 10.21 14.31
C SER A 193 4.68 10.37 14.67
N ALA A 194 5.47 9.30 14.53
CA ALA A 194 6.91 9.33 14.78
C ALA A 194 7.64 10.26 13.80
N SER A 195 7.28 10.28 12.52
CA SER A 195 7.94 11.15 11.52
C SER A 195 7.58 12.63 11.70
N LEU A 196 6.37 12.95 12.16
CA LEU A 196 5.96 14.32 12.46
C LEU A 196 6.62 14.88 13.72
N SER A 197 7.01 14.01 14.67
CA SER A 197 7.65 14.42 15.93
C SER A 197 9.17 14.60 15.82
N GLN A 198 9.76 14.31 14.66
CA GLN A 198 11.21 14.43 14.40
C GLN A 198 11.60 15.75 13.69
N ASN A 199 10.64 16.65 13.46
CA ASN A 199 10.86 17.98 12.87
C ASN A 199 10.75 19.09 13.92
#